data_AF-D1YX16-F1
#
_entry.id   AF-D1YX16-F1
#
_cell.length_a   1.000
_cell.length_b   1.000
_cell.length_c   1.000
_cell.angle_alpha   90.00
_cell.angle_beta   90.00
_cell.angle_gamma   90.00
#
_symmetry.space_group_name_H-M   'P 1'
#
loop_
_entity.id
_entity.type
_entity.pdbx_description
1 polymer ?
#
loop_
_entity_poly.entity_id
_entity_poly.type
_entity_poly.pdbx_seq_one_letter_code
_entity_poly.pdbx_strand_id
1 'polypeptide(L)'
;MKATGLSQGWVDFLVAILIVVLAYLLAKATRRFINDVAPHLVSKTQTTLDDHLLKAVNGPLQVFILAVGIYLACATLNELPGLVSDNLATLLTIVLVYIVAYVVSNITGALINWYKEDVAPKTDSELDDVLMPFMSKAVGAVVFILATLMVLGILHIEITPLLATLGVGGIAVALAAQELLSNVFGAIAILSDRPYKIGDRI
;
A
#
# COMPACT_ATOMS: atom_id res chain seq x y z
N MET A 1 -3.63 -46.85 -24.72
CA MET A 1 -2.64 -45.86 -24.24
C MET A 1 -3.38 -44.59 -23.82
N LYS A 2 -4.10 -44.62 -22.69
CA LYS A 2 -4.89 -43.50 -22.12
C LYS A 2 -5.38 -43.80 -20.68
N ALA A 3 -4.59 -44.57 -19.90
CA ALA A 3 -4.99 -45.03 -18.56
C ALA A 3 -4.17 -44.38 -17.41
N THR A 4 -3.27 -43.45 -17.72
CA THR A 4 -2.44 -42.73 -16.73
C THR A 4 -2.96 -41.34 -16.38
N GLY A 5 -3.98 -40.83 -17.06
CA GLY A 5 -4.51 -39.47 -16.84
C GLY A 5 -5.19 -39.30 -15.47
N LEU A 6 -5.91 -40.34 -15.01
CA LEU A 6 -6.60 -40.28 -13.72
C LEU A 6 -5.62 -40.29 -12.54
N SER A 7 -4.56 -41.10 -12.57
CA SER A 7 -3.56 -41.12 -11.49
C SER A 7 -2.72 -39.85 -11.42
N GLN A 8 -2.44 -39.22 -12.57
CA GLN A 8 -1.68 -37.98 -12.63
C GLN A 8 -2.48 -36.81 -12.04
N GLY A 9 -3.79 -36.71 -12.34
CA GLY A 9 -4.64 -35.63 -11.83
C GLY A 9 -4.77 -35.61 -10.30
N TRP A 10 -4.85 -36.77 -9.65
CA TRP A 10 -4.85 -36.85 -8.18
C TRP A 10 -3.52 -36.38 -7.58
N VAL A 11 -2.40 -36.66 -8.24
CA VAL A 11 -1.07 -36.19 -7.80
C VAL A 11 -0.97 -34.67 -7.92
N ASP A 12 -1.39 -34.09 -9.05
CA ASP A 12 -1.39 -32.64 -9.26
C ASP A 12 -2.26 -31.92 -8.21
N PHE A 13 -3.42 -32.49 -7.88
CA PHE A 13 -4.31 -31.96 -6.83
C PHE A 13 -3.67 -32.02 -5.44
N LEU A 14 -3.00 -33.12 -5.10
CA LEU A 14 -2.29 -33.26 -3.83
C LEU A 14 -1.10 -32.30 -3.72
N VAL A 15 -0.36 -32.09 -4.81
CA VAL A 15 0.73 -31.12 -4.88
C VAL A 15 0.21 -29.69 -4.72
N ALA A 16 -0.88 -29.33 -5.39
CA ALA A 16 -1.50 -28.02 -5.25
C ALA A 16 -1.94 -27.75 -3.79
N ILE A 17 -2.61 -28.72 -3.15
CA ILE A 17 -3.01 -28.61 -1.73
C ILE A 17 -1.77 -28.43 -0.85
N LEU A 18 -0.70 -29.22 -1.09
CA LEU A 18 0.53 -29.12 -0.33
C LEU A 18 1.17 -27.73 -0.46
N ILE A 19 1.21 -27.15 -1.67
CA ILE A 19 1.73 -25.81 -1.91
C ILE A 19 0.93 -24.76 -1.14
N VAL A 20 -0.41 -24.82 -1.18
CA VAL A 20 -1.27 -23.88 -0.43
C VAL A 20 -1.04 -24.00 1.07
N VAL A 21 -0.94 -25.23 1.59
CA VAL A 21 -0.65 -25.46 3.01
C VAL A 21 0.73 -24.92 3.38
N LEU A 22 1.76 -25.16 2.57
CA LEU A 22 3.10 -24.63 2.79
C LEU A 22 3.11 -23.09 2.74
N ALA A 23 2.42 -22.47 1.78
CA ALA A 23 2.30 -21.03 1.69
C ALA A 23 1.58 -20.43 2.90
N TYR A 24 0.52 -21.08 3.38
CA TYR A 24 -0.18 -20.68 4.60
C TYR A 24 0.71 -20.81 5.85
N LEU A 25 1.45 -21.91 5.97
CA LEU A 25 2.40 -22.12 7.05
C LEU A 25 3.54 -21.10 7.00
N LEU A 26 4.08 -20.80 5.83
CA LEU A 26 5.08 -19.75 5.62
C LEU A 26 4.52 -18.38 6.01
N ALA A 27 3.34 -18.00 5.54
CA ALA A 27 2.71 -16.73 5.91
C ALA A 27 2.54 -16.62 7.44
N LYS A 28 2.11 -17.69 8.10
CA LYS A 28 1.98 -17.76 9.56
C LYS A 28 3.34 -17.73 10.27
N ALA A 29 4.35 -18.39 9.73
CA ALA A 29 5.71 -18.38 10.25
C ALA A 29 6.34 -16.99 10.15
N THR A 30 6.19 -16.31 9.02
CA THR A 30 6.63 -14.93 8.81
C THR A 30 5.95 -13.99 9.80
N ARG A 31 4.63 -14.12 10.00
CA ARG A 31 3.91 -13.36 11.03
C ARG A 31 4.50 -13.56 12.42
N ARG A 32 4.76 -14.82 12.77
CA ARG A 32 5.32 -15.19 14.07
C ARG A 32 6.74 -14.68 14.25
N PHE A 33 7.58 -14.81 13.23
CA PHE A 33 8.94 -14.29 13.25
C PHE A 33 8.96 -12.76 13.39
N ILE A 34 8.15 -12.05 12.62
CA ILE A 34 8.08 -10.58 12.71
C ILE A 34 7.51 -10.12 14.06
N ASN A 35 6.55 -10.84 14.66
CA ASN A 35 5.96 -10.40 15.92
C ASN A 35 6.74 -10.84 17.16
N ASP A 36 7.37 -12.03 17.14
CA ASP A 36 8.02 -12.61 18.31
C ASP A 36 9.54 -12.34 18.29
N VAL A 37 10.16 -12.36 17.09
CA VAL A 37 11.61 -12.32 16.92
C VAL A 37 12.10 -10.93 16.49
N ALA A 38 11.40 -10.24 15.60
CA ALA A 38 11.83 -8.91 15.15
C ALA A 38 11.94 -7.85 16.28
N PRO A 39 11.06 -7.80 17.30
CA PRO A 39 11.22 -6.86 18.41
C PRO A 39 12.50 -7.12 19.22
N HIS A 40 12.97 -8.38 19.28
CA HIS A 40 14.21 -8.75 19.96
C HIS A 40 15.48 -8.47 19.13
N LEU A 41 15.37 -8.34 17.80
CA LEU A 41 16.47 -7.92 16.92
C LEU A 41 16.54 -6.40 16.74
N VAL A 42 15.39 -5.73 16.77
CA VAL A 42 15.24 -4.27 16.60
C VAL A 42 15.44 -3.51 17.92
N SER A 43 15.45 -4.19 19.08
CA SER A 43 15.75 -3.58 20.39
C SER A 43 17.18 -2.99 20.53
N LYS A 44 18.00 -3.03 19.47
CA LYS A 44 19.27 -2.31 19.38
C LYS A 44 19.17 -0.97 18.63
N THR A 45 18.04 -0.66 17.99
CA THR A 45 17.81 0.61 17.30
C THR A 45 17.08 1.58 18.24
N GLN A 46 17.48 2.86 18.26
CA GLN A 46 16.93 3.87 19.18
C GLN A 46 15.56 4.44 18.74
N THR A 47 14.94 3.90 17.68
CA THR A 47 13.79 4.50 16.99
C THR A 47 12.58 3.57 16.94
N THR A 48 11.43 4.02 17.46
CA THR A 48 10.11 3.36 17.41
C THR A 48 9.49 3.30 16.01
N LEU A 49 10.00 4.10 15.06
CA LEU A 49 9.56 4.13 13.66
C LEU A 49 9.69 2.76 12.99
N ASP A 50 10.74 2.00 13.32
CA ASP A 50 10.99 0.68 12.75
C ASP A 50 9.87 -0.31 13.12
N ASP A 51 9.33 -0.22 14.34
CA ASP A 51 8.25 -1.09 14.82
C ASP A 51 6.94 -0.80 14.07
N HIS A 52 6.64 0.47 13.79
CA HIS A 52 5.46 0.85 13.02
C HIS A 52 5.59 0.47 11.55
N LEU A 53 6.76 0.64 10.93
CA LEU A 53 7.01 0.22 9.55
C LEU A 53 6.96 -1.30 9.39
N LEU A 54 7.54 -2.05 10.34
CA LEU A 54 7.47 -3.52 10.33
C LEU A 54 6.02 -4.01 10.42
N LYS A 55 5.21 -3.43 11.31
CA LYS A 55 3.77 -3.73 11.39
C LYS A 55 3.04 -3.37 10.10
N ALA A 56 3.40 -2.25 9.47
CA ALA A 56 2.78 -1.80 8.23
C ALA A 56 3.01 -2.78 7.06
N VAL A 57 4.19 -3.41 6.99
CA VAL A 57 4.58 -4.35 5.94
C VAL A 57 4.16 -5.79 6.25
N ASN A 58 4.09 -6.19 7.53
CA ASN A 58 3.80 -7.58 7.93
C ASN A 58 2.44 -8.09 7.40
N GLY A 59 1.38 -7.28 7.54
CA GLY A 59 0.05 -7.63 7.00
C GLY A 59 0.08 -7.89 5.49
N PRO A 60 0.52 -6.93 4.67
CA PRO A 60 0.62 -7.11 3.22
C PRO A 60 1.54 -8.26 2.80
N LEU A 61 2.64 -8.50 3.51
CA LEU A 61 3.57 -9.59 3.22
C LEU A 61 2.91 -10.97 3.33
N GLN A 62 1.99 -11.15 4.28
CA GLN A 62 1.23 -12.40 4.41
C GLN A 62 0.31 -12.62 3.21
N VAL A 63 -0.38 -11.57 2.76
CA VAL A 63 -1.26 -11.63 1.59
C VAL A 63 -0.43 -11.90 0.33
N PHE A 64 0.76 -11.32 0.21
CA PHE A 64 1.69 -11.61 -0.88
C PHE A 64 2.11 -13.08 -0.93
N ILE A 65 2.56 -13.64 0.20
CA ILE A 65 2.98 -15.05 0.28
C ILE A 65 1.82 -15.97 -0.11
N LEU A 66 0.60 -15.68 0.38
CA LEU A 66 -0.58 -16.45 0.03
C LEU A 66 -0.95 -16.30 -1.45
N ALA A 67 -0.91 -15.09 -2.02
CA ALA A 67 -1.22 -14.86 -3.43
C ALA A 67 -0.27 -15.62 -4.35
N VAL A 68 1.05 -15.58 -4.06
CA VAL A 68 2.06 -16.34 -4.80
C VAL A 68 1.86 -17.85 -4.61
N GLY A 69 1.57 -18.30 -3.39
CA GLY A 69 1.28 -19.71 -3.11
C GLY A 69 0.08 -20.24 -3.89
N ILE A 70 -1.01 -19.46 -3.94
CA ILE A 70 -2.21 -19.79 -4.73
C ILE A 70 -1.88 -19.81 -6.22
N TYR A 71 -1.12 -18.83 -6.71
CA TYR A 71 -0.67 -18.81 -8.11
C TYR A 71 0.12 -20.07 -8.48
N LEU A 72 1.10 -20.44 -7.66
CA LEU A 72 1.90 -21.65 -7.87
C LEU A 72 1.04 -22.91 -7.82
N ALA A 73 0.09 -23.00 -6.88
CA ALA A 73 -0.83 -24.13 -6.79
C ALA A 73 -1.72 -24.24 -8.03
N CYS A 74 -2.29 -23.13 -8.50
CA CYS A 74 -3.07 -23.09 -9.74
C CYS A 74 -2.21 -23.47 -10.96
N ALA A 75 -0.96 -22.99 -11.03
CA ALA A 75 -0.05 -23.31 -12.13
C ALA A 75 0.31 -24.81 -12.21
N THR A 76 0.19 -25.56 -11.12
CA THR A 76 0.38 -27.03 -11.12
C THR A 76 -0.83 -27.82 -11.60
N LEU A 77 -2.02 -27.20 -11.66
CA LEU A 77 -3.24 -27.87 -12.09
C LEU A 77 -3.35 -27.79 -13.62
N ASN A 78 -3.11 -28.93 -14.29
CA ASN A 78 -3.18 -29.05 -15.74
C ASN A 78 -4.63 -28.97 -16.30
N GLU A 79 -5.65 -29.14 -15.46
CA GLU A 79 -7.08 -29.10 -15.85
C GLU A 79 -7.81 -27.86 -15.34
N LEU A 80 -7.18 -26.68 -15.43
CA LEU A 80 -7.90 -25.43 -15.19
C LEU A 80 -8.82 -25.08 -16.37
N PRO A 81 -10.01 -24.51 -16.11
CA PRO A 81 -10.80 -23.90 -17.17
C PRO A 81 -9.95 -22.89 -17.94
N GLY A 82 -10.00 -22.90 -19.28
CA GLY A 82 -9.13 -22.06 -20.14
C GLY A 82 -9.14 -20.58 -19.76
N LEU A 83 -10.28 -20.06 -19.32
CA LEU A 83 -10.41 -18.67 -18.84
C LEU A 83 -9.50 -18.35 -17.64
N VAL A 84 -9.26 -19.33 -16.77
CA VAL A 84 -8.42 -19.18 -15.58
C VAL A 84 -6.95 -19.39 -15.93
N SER A 85 -6.62 -20.38 -16.77
CA SER A 85 -5.22 -20.63 -17.18
C SER A 85 -4.64 -19.45 -17.95
N ASP A 86 -5.41 -18.89 -18.88
CA ASP A 86 -4.92 -17.86 -19.80
C ASP A 86 -4.74 -16.51 -19.10
N ASN A 87 -5.50 -16.28 -18.03
CA ASN A 87 -5.48 -15.03 -17.26
C ASN A 87 -4.82 -15.16 -15.89
N LEU A 88 -4.23 -16.31 -15.54
CA LEU A 88 -3.70 -16.56 -14.20
C LEU A 88 -2.62 -15.54 -13.79
N ALA A 89 -1.69 -15.24 -14.71
CA ALA A 89 -0.64 -14.25 -14.49
C ALA A 89 -1.21 -12.83 -14.37
N THR A 90 -2.23 -12.50 -15.17
CA THR A 90 -2.96 -11.23 -15.12
C THR A 90 -3.64 -11.05 -13.76
N LEU A 91 -4.33 -12.09 -13.27
CA LEU A 91 -4.97 -12.09 -11.95
C LEU A 91 -3.97 -11.90 -10.82
N LEU A 92 -2.83 -12.60 -10.85
CA LEU A 92 -1.75 -12.38 -9.89
C LEU A 92 -1.26 -10.94 -9.93
N THR A 93 -1.02 -10.39 -11.13
CA THR A 93 -0.54 -9.01 -11.29
C THR A 93 -1.53 -8.00 -10.69
N ILE A 94 -2.83 -8.18 -10.90
CA ILE A 94 -3.88 -7.35 -10.30
C ILE A 94 -3.82 -7.40 -8.77
N VAL A 95 -3.72 -8.60 -8.20
CA VAL A 95 -3.58 -8.78 -6.74
C VAL A 95 -2.32 -8.09 -6.22
N LEU A 96 -1.19 -8.23 -6.92
CA LEU A 96 0.07 -7.59 -6.53
C LEU A 96 -0.01 -6.05 -6.56
N VAL A 97 -0.66 -5.47 -7.58
CA VAL A 97 -0.87 -4.02 -7.66
C VAL A 97 -1.65 -3.51 -6.44
N TYR A 98 -2.73 -4.19 -6.04
CA TYR A 98 -3.48 -3.82 -4.85
C TYR A 98 -2.73 -4.05 -3.54
N ILE A 99 -1.89 -5.09 -3.45
CA ILE A 99 -1.00 -5.29 -2.29
C ILE A 99 -0.03 -4.12 -2.17
N VAL A 100 0.61 -3.70 -3.27
CA VAL A 100 1.54 -2.55 -3.26
C VAL A 100 0.81 -1.27 -2.85
N ALA A 101 -0.37 -1.00 -3.40
CA ALA A 101 -1.18 0.15 -3.00
C ALA A 101 -1.56 0.13 -1.52
N TYR A 102 -1.90 -1.04 -0.99
CA TYR A 102 -2.17 -1.23 0.43
C TYR A 102 -0.93 -0.98 1.29
N VAL A 103 0.25 -1.49 0.91
CA VAL A 103 1.53 -1.22 1.60
C VAL A 103 1.81 0.27 1.66
N VAL A 104 1.75 0.97 0.52
CA VAL A 104 2.04 2.41 0.46
C VAL A 104 1.10 3.19 1.37
N SER A 105 -0.20 2.88 1.33
CA SER A 105 -1.20 3.53 2.19
C SER A 105 -0.96 3.26 3.68
N ASN A 106 -0.53 2.04 4.02
CA ASN A 106 -0.27 1.63 5.40
C ASN A 106 1.02 2.26 5.96
N ILE A 107 2.04 2.48 5.11
CA ILE A 107 3.26 3.23 5.48
C ILE A 107 2.91 4.67 5.84
N THR A 108 2.03 5.33 5.08
CA THR A 108 1.57 6.69 5.41
C THR A 108 0.89 6.73 6.78
N GLY A 109 0.01 5.75 7.06
CA GLY A 109 -0.63 5.64 8.38
C GLY A 109 0.37 5.35 9.50
N ALA A 110 1.37 4.51 9.24
CA ALA A 110 2.43 4.20 10.19
C ALA A 110 3.28 5.42 10.56
N LEU A 111 3.64 6.26 9.57
CA LEU A 111 4.36 7.51 9.79
C LEU A 111 3.56 8.48 10.66
N ILE A 112 2.25 8.55 10.45
CA ILE A 112 1.36 9.41 11.25
C ILE A 112 1.23 8.90 12.67
N ASN A 113 1.05 7.59 12.87
CA ASN A 113 0.95 7.01 14.20
C ASN A 113 2.26 7.21 14.97
N TRP A 114 3.41 6.98 14.33
CA TRP A 114 4.72 7.27 14.91
C TRP A 114 4.85 8.75 15.29
N TYR A 115 4.48 9.68 14.40
CA TYR A 115 4.52 11.11 14.71
C TYR A 115 3.62 11.44 15.92
N LYS A 116 2.42 10.87 16.00
CA LYS A 116 1.49 11.08 17.12
C LYS A 116 1.97 10.49 18.44
N GLU A 117 2.64 9.34 18.42
CA GLU A 117 3.08 8.64 19.63
C GLU A 117 4.42 9.17 20.17
N ASP A 118 5.34 9.59 19.31
CA ASP A 118 6.71 9.92 19.70
C ASP A 118 7.09 11.40 19.61
N VAL A 119 6.39 12.16 18.74
CA VAL A 119 6.71 13.56 18.44
C VAL A 119 5.64 14.50 19.01
N ALA A 120 4.36 14.22 18.76
CA ALA A 120 3.25 15.05 19.21
C ALA A 120 3.14 15.24 20.74
N PRO A 121 3.49 14.28 21.63
CA PRO A 121 3.43 14.52 23.08
C PRO A 121 4.42 15.59 23.56
N LYS A 122 5.37 16.02 22.71
CA LYS A 122 6.33 17.09 22.98
C LYS A 122 5.89 18.44 22.39
N THR A 123 4.74 18.50 21.72
CA THR A 123 4.21 19.67 20.99
C THR A 123 2.68 19.70 21.11
N ASP A 124 2.14 20.66 21.88
CA ASP A 124 0.70 20.80 22.19
C ASP A 124 -0.12 21.29 20.96
N SER A 125 -0.28 20.45 19.93
CA SER A 125 -0.98 20.79 18.68
C SER A 125 -2.24 19.96 18.47
N GLU A 126 -3.40 20.52 18.81
CA GLU A 126 -4.73 19.93 18.49
C GLU A 126 -4.97 19.83 16.97
N LEU A 127 -4.26 20.62 16.16
CA LEU A 127 -4.36 20.60 14.70
C LEU A 127 -3.84 19.30 14.09
N ASP A 128 -2.85 18.68 14.72
CA ASP A 128 -2.20 17.46 14.23
C ASP A 128 -3.17 16.28 14.27
N ASP A 129 -4.13 16.30 15.20
CA ASP A 129 -5.06 15.20 15.39
C ASP A 129 -6.13 15.07 14.31
N VAL A 130 -6.49 16.19 13.69
CA VAL A 130 -7.50 16.23 12.62
C VAL A 130 -6.84 16.25 11.23
N LEU A 131 -5.77 17.02 11.05
CA LEU A 131 -5.15 17.21 9.74
C LEU A 131 -4.38 15.96 9.28
N MET A 132 -3.68 15.28 10.19
CA MET A 132 -2.86 14.11 9.85
C MET A 132 -3.69 12.92 9.34
N PRO A 133 -4.78 12.48 10.01
CA PRO A 133 -5.60 11.39 9.49
C PRO A 133 -6.28 11.75 8.17
N PHE A 134 -6.64 13.02 7.97
CA PHE A 134 -7.22 13.49 6.71
C PHE A 134 -6.20 13.37 5.56
N MET A 135 -4.96 13.83 5.77
CA MET A 135 -3.87 13.67 4.78
C MET A 135 -3.58 12.20 4.47
N SER A 136 -3.57 11.32 5.48
CA SER A 136 -3.38 9.87 5.25
C SER A 136 -4.45 9.30 4.33
N LYS A 137 -5.72 9.66 4.58
CA LYS A 137 -6.86 9.17 3.80
C LYS A 137 -6.83 9.74 2.39
N ALA A 138 -6.45 11.00 2.22
CA ALA A 138 -6.30 11.62 0.91
C ALA A 138 -5.20 10.93 0.08
N VAL A 139 -4.02 10.71 0.66
CA VAL A 139 -2.93 9.96 0.00
C VAL A 139 -3.37 8.55 -0.34
N GLY A 140 -4.00 7.84 0.60
CA GLY A 140 -4.53 6.51 0.36
C GLY A 140 -5.54 6.49 -0.80
N ALA A 141 -6.46 7.44 -0.86
CA ALA A 141 -7.43 7.54 -1.96
C ALA A 141 -6.72 7.73 -3.31
N VAL A 142 -5.73 8.60 -3.40
CA VAL A 142 -4.94 8.80 -4.63
C VAL A 142 -4.22 7.51 -5.03
N VAL A 143 -3.57 6.83 -4.09
CA VAL A 143 -2.86 5.57 -4.33
C VAL A 143 -3.80 4.49 -4.87
N PHE A 144 -5.00 4.33 -4.30
CA PHE A 144 -5.99 3.37 -4.78
C PHE A 144 -6.60 3.74 -6.13
N ILE A 145 -6.78 5.03 -6.43
CA ILE A 145 -7.19 5.50 -7.76
C ILE A 145 -6.12 5.09 -8.78
N LEU A 146 -4.84 5.39 -8.52
CA LEU A 146 -3.75 5.03 -9.43
C LEU A 146 -3.62 3.52 -9.63
N ALA A 147 -3.73 2.73 -8.56
CA ALA A 147 -3.74 1.28 -8.64
C ALA A 147 -4.89 0.75 -9.51
N THR A 148 -6.07 1.36 -9.39
CA THR A 148 -7.23 1.01 -10.23
C THR A 148 -6.96 1.33 -11.70
N LEU A 149 -6.35 2.48 -12.02
CA LEU A 149 -5.96 2.80 -13.39
C LEU A 149 -4.94 1.80 -13.95
N MET A 150 -3.95 1.39 -13.14
CA MET A 150 -3.00 0.36 -13.55
C MET A 150 -3.70 -0.96 -13.87
N VAL A 151 -4.63 -1.38 -13.02
CA VAL A 151 -5.45 -2.59 -13.22
C VAL A 151 -6.28 -2.49 -14.50
N LEU A 152 -6.92 -1.35 -14.76
CA LEU A 152 -7.66 -1.13 -16.00
C LEU A 152 -6.75 -1.24 -17.24
N GLY A 153 -5.53 -0.69 -17.16
CA GLY A 153 -4.52 -0.84 -18.21
C GLY A 153 -4.09 -2.30 -18.44
N ILE A 154 -3.92 -3.08 -17.37
CA ILE A 154 -3.64 -4.52 -17.42
C ILE A 154 -4.79 -5.29 -18.10
N LEU A 155 -6.04 -4.84 -17.89
CA LEU A 155 -7.24 -5.40 -18.53
C LEU A 155 -7.46 -4.89 -19.96
N HIS A 156 -6.48 -4.18 -20.54
CA HIS A 156 -6.57 -3.58 -21.88
C HIS A 156 -7.74 -2.60 -22.06
N ILE A 157 -8.19 -1.98 -20.98
CA ILE A 157 -9.19 -0.91 -21.01
C ILE A 157 -8.48 0.42 -21.26
N GLU A 158 -9.04 1.25 -22.15
CA GLU A 158 -8.46 2.55 -22.47
C GLU A 158 -8.53 3.50 -21.25
N ILE A 159 -7.38 3.83 -20.68
CA ILE A 159 -7.27 4.70 -19.51
C ILE A 159 -7.11 6.18 -19.87
N THR A 160 -6.87 6.52 -21.14
CA THR A 160 -6.67 7.90 -21.60
C THR A 160 -7.81 8.85 -21.20
N PRO A 161 -9.09 8.48 -21.36
CA PRO A 161 -10.20 9.34 -20.94
C PRO A 161 -10.23 9.54 -19.41
N LEU A 162 -9.95 8.47 -18.65
CA LEU A 162 -9.91 8.53 -17.19
C LEU A 162 -8.77 9.43 -16.70
N LEU A 163 -7.58 9.28 -17.27
CA LEU A 163 -6.44 10.15 -16.98
C LEU A 163 -6.74 11.62 -17.33
N ALA A 164 -7.41 11.88 -18.45
CA ALA A 164 -7.82 13.24 -18.82
C ALA A 164 -8.80 13.83 -17.78
N THR A 165 -9.81 13.06 -17.34
CA THR A 165 -10.75 13.52 -16.31
C THR A 165 -10.08 13.76 -14.96
N LEU A 166 -9.14 12.90 -14.55
CA LEU A 166 -8.35 13.08 -13.33
C LEU A 166 -7.42 14.30 -13.44
N GLY A 167 -6.86 14.57 -14.63
CA GLY A 167 -6.08 15.76 -14.89
C GLY A 167 -6.90 17.04 -14.69
N VAL A 168 -8.09 17.12 -15.31
CA VAL A 168 -9.00 18.27 -15.14
C VAL A 168 -9.49 18.38 -13.69
N GLY A 169 -9.82 17.26 -13.04
CA GLY A 169 -10.20 17.22 -11.62
C GLY A 169 -9.07 17.70 -10.70
N GLY A 170 -7.82 17.32 -10.99
CA GLY A 170 -6.64 17.79 -10.28
C GLY A 170 -6.42 19.28 -10.41
N ILE A 171 -6.65 19.85 -11.61
CA ILE A 171 -6.63 21.30 -11.82
C ILE A 171 -7.71 21.99 -10.99
N ALA A 172 -8.93 21.45 -10.96
CA ALA A 172 -10.02 22.01 -10.14
C ALA A 172 -9.66 22.03 -8.65
N VAL A 173 -9.06 20.95 -8.13
CA VAL A 173 -8.58 20.89 -6.74
C VAL A 173 -7.44 21.88 -6.50
N ALA A 174 -6.49 22.01 -7.44
CA ALA A 174 -5.40 22.96 -7.33
C ALA A 174 -5.88 24.42 -7.30
N LEU A 175 -6.88 24.76 -8.13
CA LEU A 175 -7.52 26.08 -8.12
C LEU A 175 -8.26 26.33 -6.81
N ALA A 176 -8.97 25.33 -6.26
CA ALA A 176 -9.63 25.45 -4.96
C ALA A 176 -8.62 25.66 -3.81
N ALA A 177 -7.43 25.05 -3.90
CA ALA A 177 -6.36 25.20 -2.91
C ALA A 177 -5.47 26.44 -3.12
N GLN A 178 -5.66 27.17 -4.23
CA GLN A 178 -4.77 28.25 -4.65
C GLN A 178 -4.66 29.37 -3.61
N GLU A 179 -5.78 29.78 -3.00
CA GLU A 179 -5.80 30.85 -1.99
C GLU A 179 -5.03 30.44 -0.72
N LEU A 180 -5.22 29.20 -0.26
CA LEU A 180 -4.50 28.66 0.88
C LEU A 180 -2.98 28.67 0.64
N LEU A 181 -2.55 28.18 -0.53
CA LEU A 181 -1.14 28.17 -0.91
C LEU A 181 -0.58 29.59 -1.02
N SER A 182 -1.34 30.52 -1.63
CA SER A 182 -0.96 31.93 -1.73
C SER A 182 -0.72 32.56 -0.35
N ASN A 183 -1.60 32.29 0.60
CA ASN A 183 -1.47 32.80 1.97
C ASN A 183 -0.24 32.22 2.69
N VAL A 184 0.04 30.91 2.52
CA VAL A 184 1.23 30.27 3.09
C VAL A 184 2.51 30.85 2.49
N PHE A 185 2.61 30.98 1.16
CA PHE A 185 3.77 31.58 0.53
C PHE A 185 3.94 33.05 0.87
N GLY A 186 2.85 33.80 1.02
CA GLY A 186 2.87 35.17 1.51
C GLY A 186 3.45 35.28 2.93
N ALA A 187 3.05 34.40 3.84
CA ALA A 187 3.59 34.34 5.19
C ALA A 187 5.10 34.00 5.19
N ILE A 188 5.53 33.02 4.39
CA ILE A 188 6.95 32.65 4.25
C ILE A 188 7.77 33.83 3.69
N ALA A 189 7.26 34.53 2.67
CA ALA A 189 7.93 35.69 2.08
C ALA A 189 8.11 36.83 3.09
N ILE A 190 7.06 37.17 3.85
CA ILE A 190 7.14 38.17 4.92
C ILE A 190 8.17 37.78 5.98
N LEU A 191 8.21 36.51 6.39
CA LEU A 191 9.17 36.01 7.39
C LEU A 191 10.61 36.01 6.88
N SER A 192 10.80 35.69 5.60
CA SER A 192 12.10 35.67 4.94
C SER A 192 12.66 37.08 4.74
N ASP A 193 11.86 37.97 4.17
CA ASP A 193 12.31 39.31 3.78
C ASP A 193 12.27 40.29 4.95
N ARG A 194 11.62 39.92 6.06
CA ARG A 194 11.38 40.74 7.28
C ARG A 194 11.15 42.22 6.95
N PRO A 195 10.19 42.57 6.08
CA PRO A 195 9.98 43.95 5.66
C PRO A 195 9.52 44.87 6.81
N TYR A 196 9.06 44.30 7.92
CA TYR A 196 8.61 45.01 9.12
C TYR A 196 9.17 44.36 10.38
N LYS A 197 9.55 45.18 11.38
CA LYS A 197 9.96 44.69 12.71
C LYS A 197 8.82 44.80 13.70
N ILE A 198 8.84 43.94 14.73
CA ILE A 198 7.87 44.01 15.84
C ILE A 198 7.98 45.40 16.49
N GLY A 199 6.93 46.21 16.35
CA GLY A 199 6.86 47.59 16.87
C GLY A 199 6.81 48.70 15.81
N ASP A 200 6.97 48.37 14.51
CA ASP A 200 6.76 49.35 13.44
C ASP A 200 5.27 49.72 13.31
N ARG A 201 4.99 51.03 13.17
CA ARG A 201 3.67 51.51 12.76
C ARG A 201 3.52 51.29 11.25
N ILE A 202 2.62 50.37 10.90
CA ILE A 202 2.13 50.11 9.54
C ILE A 202 1.18 51.19 9.07
#